data_AF-A0A5P1F9U3-F1
#
_entry.id   AF-A0A5P1F9U3-F1
#
_cell.length_a   1.000
_cell.length_b   1.000
_cell.length_c   1.000
_cell.angle_alpha   90.00
_cell.angle_beta   90.00
_cell.angle_gamma   90.00
#
_symmetry.space_group_name_H-M   'P 1'
#
loop_
_entity.id
_entity.type
_entity.pdbx_description
1 polymer ?
#
loop_
_entity_poly.entity_id
_entity_poly.type
_entity_poly.pdbx_seq_one_letter_code
_entity_poly.pdbx_strand_id
1 'polypeptide(L)'
;MNEGMRHARELTSNALAIVKQAAKYMEMLNVDGLIGKRRLLEDVEDVEEEETATAEDDELPSWMPEGDRRTLKEKSHDKVKLSLKPNVTVAKDGSGQFKTISAALENMPQKYNGRYVIYVKPGVYDETVMVTSTMKNVTIYGDNATNTIITGNKNYIDGTRTFQTATVGKHY
;
A
#
# COMPACT_ATOMS: atom_id res chain seq x y z
N MET A 1 0.81 -45.88 -15.87
CA MET A 1 1.19 -44.57 -15.28
C MET A 1 -0.01 -43.65 -15.01
N ASN A 2 -1.17 -43.81 -15.66
CA ASN A 2 -2.31 -42.90 -15.50
C ASN A 2 -3.25 -43.22 -14.31
N GLU A 3 -3.20 -44.44 -13.78
CA GLU A 3 -4.13 -44.91 -12.74
C GLU A 3 -3.81 -44.32 -11.36
N GLY A 4 -2.53 -44.24 -11.00
CA GLY A 4 -2.09 -43.59 -9.76
C GLY A 4 -2.43 -42.08 -9.69
N MET A 5 -2.40 -41.38 -10.83
CA MET A 5 -2.80 -39.97 -10.91
C MET A 5 -4.31 -39.77 -10.72
N ARG A 6 -5.14 -40.76 -11.11
CA ARG A 6 -6.60 -40.71 -10.91
C ARG A 6 -6.95 -40.90 -9.44
N HIS A 7 -6.35 -41.91 -8.79
CA HIS A 7 -6.55 -42.11 -7.35
C HIS A 7 -6.06 -40.94 -6.50
N ALA A 8 -4.93 -40.31 -6.87
CA ALA A 8 -4.46 -39.11 -6.18
C ALA A 8 -5.50 -37.96 -6.28
N ARG A 9 -6.10 -37.75 -7.45
CA ARG A 9 -7.16 -36.74 -7.66
C ARG A 9 -8.42 -37.04 -6.85
N GLU A 10 -8.84 -38.30 -6.80
CA GLU A 10 -10.00 -38.74 -6.01
C GLU A 10 -9.78 -38.51 -4.51
N LEU A 11 -8.59 -38.83 -4.00
CA LEU A 11 -8.24 -38.60 -2.59
C LEU A 11 -8.19 -37.12 -2.24
N THR A 12 -7.64 -36.27 -3.10
CA THR A 12 -7.60 -34.81 -2.88
C THR A 12 -9.00 -34.19 -2.91
N SER A 13 -9.86 -34.64 -3.83
CA SER A 13 -11.26 -34.20 -3.91
C SER A 13 -12.04 -34.58 -2.65
N ASN A 14 -11.94 -35.83 -2.21
CA ASN A 14 -12.59 -36.31 -1.00
C ASN A 14 -12.10 -35.58 0.25
N ALA A 15 -10.78 -35.36 0.36
CA ALA A 15 -10.20 -34.59 1.47
C ALA A 15 -10.72 -33.14 1.49
N LEU A 16 -10.80 -32.48 0.33
CA LEU A 16 -11.33 -31.13 0.21
C LEU A 16 -12.81 -31.06 0.62
N ALA A 17 -13.63 -32.03 0.17
CA ALA A 17 -15.04 -32.10 0.53
C ALA A 17 -15.26 -32.27 2.05
N ILE A 18 -14.45 -33.12 2.69
CA ILE A 18 -14.51 -33.32 4.15
C ILE A 18 -14.15 -32.02 4.90
N VAL A 19 -13.11 -31.31 4.45
CA VAL A 19 -12.69 -30.05 5.07
C VAL A 19 -13.74 -28.96 4.87
N LYS A 20 -14.36 -28.85 3.68
CA LYS A 20 -15.48 -27.94 3.42
C LYS A 20 -16.67 -28.23 4.34
N GLN A 21 -17.03 -29.51 4.51
CA GLN A 21 -18.12 -29.91 5.39
C GLN A 21 -17.81 -29.62 6.87
N ALA A 22 -16.59 -29.89 7.32
CA ALA A 22 -16.13 -29.55 8.66
C ALA A 22 -16.14 -28.03 8.93
N ALA A 23 -15.74 -27.23 7.94
CA ALA A 23 -15.80 -25.77 8.02
C ALA A 23 -17.25 -25.27 8.20
N LYS A 24 -18.20 -25.83 7.44
CA LYS A 24 -19.63 -25.51 7.56
C LYS A 24 -20.20 -25.83 8.96
N TYR A 25 -19.79 -26.94 9.57
CA TYR A 25 -20.18 -27.25 10.94
C TYR A 25 -19.54 -26.32 11.98
N MET A 26 -18.31 -25.85 11.74
CA MET A 26 -17.66 -24.84 12.59
C MET A 26 -18.32 -23.46 12.50
N GLU A 27 -18.83 -23.07 11.33
CA GLU A 27 -19.63 -21.85 11.17
C GLU A 27 -20.96 -21.92 11.93
N MET A 28 -21.64 -23.08 11.88
CA MET A 28 -22.89 -23.30 12.65
C MET A 28 -22.68 -23.25 14.17
N LEU A 29 -21.46 -23.51 14.67
CA LEU A 29 -21.12 -23.45 16.08
C LEU A 29 -20.85 -22.03 16.60
N ASN A 30 -21.00 -20.98 15.78
CA ASN A 30 -20.85 -19.55 16.06
C ASN A 30 -20.44 -19.19 17.51
N VAL A 31 -19.20 -19.52 17.89
CA VAL A 31 -18.58 -19.02 19.12
C VAL A 31 -18.03 -17.65 18.78
N ASP A 32 -18.93 -16.67 18.84
CA ASP A 32 -18.83 -15.27 18.39
C ASP A 32 -17.75 -14.43 19.12
N GLY A 33 -16.69 -15.06 19.64
CA GLY A 33 -15.69 -14.39 20.47
C GLY A 33 -14.27 -14.96 20.49
N LEU A 34 -13.94 -16.09 19.83
CA LEU A 34 -12.61 -16.71 19.99
C LEU A 34 -11.83 -16.99 18.70
N ILE A 35 -12.40 -16.84 17.51
CA ILE A 35 -11.69 -17.12 16.25
C ILE A 35 -11.87 -15.94 15.31
N GLY A 36 -10.81 -15.13 15.18
CA GLY A 36 -10.79 -13.98 14.28
C GLY A 36 -11.21 -14.35 12.85
N LYS A 37 -12.05 -13.50 12.25
CA LYS A 37 -12.61 -13.63 10.90
C LYS A 37 -11.50 -13.83 9.86
N ARG A 38 -11.12 -15.07 9.58
CA ARG A 38 -10.38 -15.42 8.36
C ARG A 38 -11.43 -15.82 7.32
N ARG A 39 -11.72 -14.92 6.38
CA ARG A 39 -12.48 -15.28 5.18
C ARG A 39 -11.66 -16.33 4.42
N LEU A 40 -12.21 -17.52 4.23
CA LEU A 40 -11.62 -18.56 3.41
C LEU A 40 -11.82 -18.15 1.94
N LEU A 41 -10.76 -18.21 1.14
CA LEU A 41 -10.79 -17.87 -0.29
C LEU A 41 -11.52 -18.99 -1.04
N GLU A 42 -12.79 -18.76 -1.36
CA GLU A 42 -13.60 -19.59 -2.23
C GLU A 42 -13.53 -18.97 -3.62
N ASP A 43 -12.70 -19.53 -4.50
CA ASP A 43 -12.78 -19.37 -5.96
C ASP A 43 -11.83 -20.40 -6.61
N VAL A 44 -12.30 -21.64 -6.71
CA VAL A 44 -11.81 -22.56 -7.76
C VAL A 44 -12.99 -23.41 -8.21
N GLU A 45 -13.19 -23.42 -9.54
CA GLU A 45 -14.14 -24.22 -10.35
C GLU A 45 -15.51 -23.51 -10.54
N ASP A 46 -16.02 -23.18 -11.73
CA ASP A 46 -15.82 -23.70 -13.09
C ASP A 46 -16.07 -22.62 -14.15
N VAL A 47 -15.51 -22.83 -15.35
CA VAL A 47 -15.75 -22.01 -16.55
C VAL A 47 -17.18 -22.24 -17.03
N GLU A 48 -18.09 -21.32 -16.72
CA GLU A 48 -19.31 -21.09 -17.51
C GLU A 48 -19.39 -19.59 -17.83
N GLU A 49 -19.58 -19.31 -19.12
CA GLU A 49 -19.64 -17.98 -19.69
C GLU A 49 -20.89 -17.23 -19.18
N GLU A 50 -20.74 -16.42 -18.14
CA GLU A 50 -21.64 -15.31 -17.86
C GLU A 50 -20.85 -14.00 -17.92
N GLU A 51 -21.15 -13.18 -18.93
CA GLU A 51 -20.72 -11.79 -19.04
C GLU A 51 -21.21 -11.00 -17.81
N THR A 52 -20.41 -10.97 -16.76
CA THR A 52 -20.44 -9.89 -15.78
C THR A 52 -19.08 -9.24 -15.78
N ALA A 53 -18.97 -8.14 -16.51
CA ALA A 53 -17.86 -7.20 -16.41
C ALA A 53 -17.88 -6.56 -15.01
N THR A 54 -17.44 -7.29 -13.99
CA THR A 54 -17.10 -6.70 -12.70
C THR A 54 -15.64 -6.28 -12.79
N ALA A 55 -15.47 -4.96 -12.88
CA ALA A 55 -14.17 -4.30 -12.86
C ALA A 55 -13.31 -4.94 -11.78
N GLU A 56 -12.15 -5.46 -12.17
CA GLU A 56 -11.13 -5.97 -11.25
C GLU A 56 -10.89 -4.90 -10.17
N ASP A 57 -11.45 -5.14 -8.99
CA ASP A 57 -11.48 -4.16 -7.92
C ASP A 57 -10.04 -3.86 -7.50
N ASP A 58 -9.71 -2.56 -7.45
CA ASP A 58 -8.51 -1.97 -6.82
C ASP A 58 -8.43 -2.36 -5.32
N GLU A 59 -8.27 -3.65 -5.02
CA GLU A 59 -8.17 -4.17 -3.66
C GLU A 59 -6.78 -3.88 -3.12
N LEU A 60 -6.66 -2.71 -2.49
CA LEU A 60 -5.46 -2.32 -1.77
C LEU A 60 -5.01 -3.43 -0.81
N PRO A 61 -3.69 -3.68 -0.68
CA PRO A 61 -3.14 -4.82 0.05
C PRO A 61 -3.64 -4.95 1.49
N SER A 62 -3.77 -6.18 1.96
CA SER A 62 -4.22 -6.50 3.33
C SER A 62 -3.26 -6.06 4.44
N TRP A 63 -1.98 -5.87 4.12
CA TRP A 63 -0.99 -5.32 5.08
C TRP A 63 -1.19 -3.82 5.35
N MET A 64 -1.97 -3.14 4.50
CA MET A 64 -2.23 -1.72 4.64
C MET A 64 -3.37 -1.50 5.67
N PRO A 65 -3.18 -0.64 6.68
CA PRO A 65 -4.23 -0.33 7.65
C PRO A 65 -5.50 0.19 6.98
N GLU A 66 -6.67 -0.13 7.54
CA GLU A 66 -7.97 0.21 6.94
C GLU A 66 -8.17 1.73 6.75
N GLY A 67 -7.62 2.54 7.66
CA GLY A 67 -7.63 4.00 7.52
C GLY A 67 -6.92 4.49 6.26
N ASP A 68 -5.80 3.84 5.90
CA ASP A 68 -4.96 4.20 4.76
C ASP A 68 -5.61 3.70 3.47
N ARG A 69 -6.19 2.50 3.54
CA ARG A 69 -6.97 1.93 2.45
C ARG A 69 -8.15 2.83 2.10
N ARG A 70 -8.86 3.36 3.11
CA ARG A 70 -9.96 4.30 2.88
C ARG A 70 -9.49 5.58 2.22
N THR A 71 -8.38 6.16 2.65
CA THR A 71 -7.84 7.37 2.03
C THR A 71 -7.43 7.18 0.56
N LEU A 72 -6.96 6.00 0.19
CA LEU A 72 -6.55 5.71 -1.18
C LEU A 72 -7.70 5.25 -2.09
N LYS A 73 -8.71 4.55 -1.54
CA LYS A 73 -9.92 4.10 -2.27
C LYS A 73 -10.88 5.23 -2.60
N GLU A 74 -10.84 6.35 -1.89
CA GLU A 74 -11.69 7.50 -2.19
C GLU A 74 -11.30 8.12 -3.54
N LYS A 75 -11.96 7.67 -4.62
CA LYS A 75 -11.76 8.07 -6.04
C LYS A 75 -11.89 9.56 -6.33
N SER A 76 -12.25 10.38 -5.35
CA SER A 76 -12.28 11.83 -5.47
C SER A 76 -11.01 12.43 -4.85
N HIS A 77 -10.06 12.83 -5.71
CA HIS A 77 -8.86 13.59 -5.36
C HIS A 77 -9.16 14.78 -4.41
N ASP A 78 -10.35 15.37 -4.53
CA ASP A 78 -10.85 16.45 -3.68
C ASP A 78 -11.18 16.04 -2.24
N LYS A 79 -11.67 14.81 -1.99
CA LYS A 79 -11.95 14.34 -0.61
C LYS A 79 -10.70 13.85 0.12
N VAL A 80 -9.74 13.30 -0.61
CA VAL A 80 -8.42 12.95 -0.05
C VAL A 80 -7.68 14.21 0.42
N LYS A 81 -7.74 15.30 -0.37
CA LYS A 81 -7.25 16.63 0.04
C LYS A 81 -7.96 17.19 1.27
N LEU A 82 -9.26 16.91 1.44
CA LEU A 82 -10.04 17.37 2.60
C LEU A 82 -9.76 16.57 3.89
N SER A 83 -9.42 15.29 3.77
CA SER A 83 -9.22 14.39 4.92
C SER A 83 -7.78 14.39 5.46
N LEU A 84 -6.80 14.78 4.66
CA LEU A 84 -5.39 14.90 5.05
C LEU A 84 -5.01 16.36 5.25
N LYS A 85 -5.15 16.87 6.48
CA LYS A 85 -4.62 18.19 6.83
C LYS A 85 -3.08 18.13 6.81
N PRO A 86 -2.39 18.90 5.95
CA PRO A 86 -0.94 18.87 5.91
C PRO A 86 -0.34 19.52 7.16
N ASN A 87 0.69 18.90 7.71
CA ASN A 87 1.51 19.50 8.77
C ASN A 87 2.45 20.54 8.18
N VAL A 88 3.03 20.22 7.02
CA VAL A 88 4.01 21.05 6.34
C VAL A 88 3.69 21.15 4.85
N THR A 89 3.91 22.34 4.29
CA THR A 89 3.78 22.59 2.84
C THR A 89 5.14 22.93 2.23
N VAL A 90 5.51 22.21 1.18
CA VAL A 90 6.71 22.42 0.37
C VAL A 90 6.31 23.05 -0.95
N ALA A 91 6.95 24.15 -1.32
CA ALA A 91 6.72 24.79 -2.60
C ALA A 91 8.00 25.46 -3.11
N LYS A 92 8.41 25.09 -4.32
CA LYS A 92 9.60 25.63 -4.98
C LYS A 92 9.50 27.13 -5.29
N ASP A 93 8.28 27.62 -5.52
CA ASP A 93 7.97 29.04 -5.76
C ASP A 93 8.07 29.92 -4.50
N GLY A 94 8.28 29.32 -3.32
CA GLY A 94 8.36 30.03 -2.04
C GLY A 94 7.00 30.33 -1.39
N SER A 95 5.89 29.85 -1.97
CA SER A 95 4.55 29.98 -1.39
C SER A 95 4.25 28.98 -0.26
N GLY A 96 5.21 28.09 0.05
CA GLY A 96 5.16 27.10 1.11
C GLY A 96 6.07 27.45 2.28
N GLN A 97 6.10 26.59 3.30
CA GLN A 97 6.98 26.73 4.46
C GLN A 97 8.43 26.39 4.12
N PHE A 98 8.64 25.44 3.20
CA PHE A 98 9.97 25.02 2.75
C PHE A 98 10.04 25.00 1.22
N LYS A 99 11.25 25.17 0.68
CA LYS A 99 11.52 25.09 -0.76
C LYS A 99 11.84 23.67 -1.25
N THR A 100 12.30 22.82 -0.34
CA THR A 100 12.79 21.46 -0.60
C THR A 100 12.17 20.48 0.37
N ILE A 101 12.00 19.23 -0.06
CA ILE A 101 11.41 18.14 0.73
C ILE A 101 12.37 17.71 1.85
N SER A 102 13.68 17.69 1.57
CA SER A 102 14.72 17.37 2.55
C SER A 102 14.69 18.32 3.75
N ALA A 103 14.58 19.63 3.51
CA ALA A 103 14.45 20.62 4.57
C ALA A 103 13.17 20.44 5.42
N ALA A 104 12.07 20.01 4.79
CA ALA A 104 10.83 19.70 5.52
C ALA A 104 10.98 18.45 6.41
N LEU A 105 11.72 17.45 5.96
CA LEU A 105 12.03 16.25 6.75
C LEU A 105 12.99 16.56 7.90
N GLU A 106 14.02 17.39 7.67
CA GLU A 106 14.95 17.82 8.71
C GLU A 106 14.27 18.63 9.82
N ASN A 107 13.20 19.37 9.50
CA ASN A 107 12.41 20.11 10.48
C ASN A 107 11.40 19.26 11.25
N MET A 108 11.23 17.98 10.88
CA MET A 108 10.31 17.10 11.57
C MET A 108 10.80 16.81 13.00
N PRO A 109 9.93 16.92 14.03
CA PRO A 109 10.34 16.58 15.39
C PRO A 109 10.70 15.08 15.48
N GLN A 110 11.78 14.76 16.20
CA GLN A 110 12.27 13.37 16.35
C GLN A 110 11.23 12.41 16.92
N LYS A 111 10.28 12.91 17.72
CA LYS A 111 9.14 12.15 18.22
C LYS A 111 7.87 12.86 17.79
N TYR A 112 7.14 12.23 16.88
CA TYR A 112 5.82 12.66 16.47
C TYR A 112 4.82 11.53 16.72
N ASN A 113 3.76 11.83 17.49
CA ASN A 113 2.68 10.89 17.75
C ASN A 113 1.58 11.12 16.70
N GLY A 114 1.52 10.26 15.68
CA GLY A 114 0.52 10.32 14.63
C GLY A 114 1.13 10.21 13.24
N ARG A 115 0.35 10.57 12.22
CA ARG A 115 0.80 10.70 10.82
C ARG A 115 1.34 12.10 10.57
N TYR A 116 2.58 12.20 10.09
CA TYR A 116 3.16 13.47 9.68
C TYR A 116 2.98 13.66 8.18
N VAL A 117 2.19 14.65 7.80
CA VAL A 117 1.76 14.85 6.41
C VAL A 117 2.52 16.01 5.78
N ILE A 118 3.26 15.72 4.71
CA ILE A 118 3.98 16.70 3.89
C ILE A 118 3.26 16.86 2.57
N TYR A 119 2.79 18.08 2.29
CA TYR A 119 2.18 18.44 1.02
C TYR A 119 3.21 19.11 0.11
N VAL A 120 3.35 18.61 -1.11
CA VAL A 120 4.31 19.10 -2.10
C VAL A 120 3.58 19.71 -3.29
N LYS A 121 3.73 21.03 -3.45
CA LYS A 121 3.13 21.76 -4.57
C LYS A 121 3.77 21.37 -5.92
N PRO A 122 3.08 21.62 -7.04
CA PRO A 122 3.58 21.42 -8.39
C PRO A 122 4.98 22.02 -8.58
N GLY A 123 5.87 21.25 -9.18
CA GLY A 123 7.25 21.63 -9.41
C GLY A 123 8.14 20.42 -9.65
N VAL A 124 9.29 20.70 -10.27
CA VAL A 124 10.38 19.73 -10.41
C VAL A 124 11.38 19.96 -9.28
N TYR A 125 11.51 18.98 -8.39
CA TYR A 125 12.39 19.00 -7.23
C TYR A 125 13.60 18.10 -7.52
N ASP A 126 14.76 18.72 -7.76
CA ASP A 126 16.02 18.01 -7.97
C ASP A 126 16.73 17.80 -6.64
N GLU A 127 16.39 16.71 -5.96
CA GLU A 127 16.90 16.37 -4.64
C GLU A 127 16.83 14.86 -4.35
N THR A 128 17.70 14.38 -3.46
CA THR A 128 17.60 13.01 -2.93
C THR A 128 16.92 13.03 -1.57
N VAL A 129 15.72 12.45 -1.47
CA VAL A 129 14.92 12.41 -0.25
C VAL A 129 15.22 11.13 0.53
N MET A 130 15.80 11.28 1.72
CA MET A 130 16.09 10.15 2.62
C MET A 130 15.25 10.23 3.89
N VAL A 131 14.41 9.22 4.11
CA VAL A 131 13.63 9.07 5.34
C VAL A 131 14.39 8.16 6.29
N THR A 132 14.82 8.69 7.44
CA THR A 132 15.55 7.92 8.47
C THR A 132 14.60 7.05 9.28
N SER A 133 15.11 5.98 9.88
CA SER A 133 14.35 5.10 10.80
C SER A 133 13.68 5.81 11.98
N THR A 134 14.17 7.00 12.36
CA THR A 134 13.59 7.84 13.42
C THR A 134 12.29 8.53 13.00
N MET A 135 12.13 8.82 11.71
CA MET A 135 10.95 9.48 11.15
C MET A 135 9.84 8.44 10.90
N LYS A 136 8.89 8.35 11.82
CA LYS A 136 7.79 7.37 11.75
C LYS A 136 6.53 7.99 11.14
N ASN A 137 5.80 7.18 10.38
CA ASN A 137 4.47 7.51 9.83
C ASN A 137 4.44 8.80 8.98
N VAL A 138 5.45 8.99 8.11
CA VAL A 138 5.50 10.12 7.18
C VAL A 138 4.67 9.80 5.94
N THR A 139 3.81 10.73 5.54
CA THR A 139 3.04 10.67 4.30
C THR A 139 3.40 11.89 3.47
N ILE A 140 3.86 11.66 2.25
CA ILE A 140 4.18 12.71 1.28
C ILE A 140 3.14 12.61 0.16
N TYR A 141 2.47 13.71 -0.16
CA TYR A 141 1.53 13.76 -1.28
C TYR A 141 1.67 15.05 -2.07
N GLY A 142 1.43 14.97 -3.37
CA GLY A 142 1.44 16.10 -4.30
C GLY A 142 0.09 16.35 -4.94
N ASP A 143 -0.02 17.40 -5.74
CA ASP A 143 -1.25 17.74 -6.45
C ASP A 143 -1.55 16.81 -7.64
N ASN A 144 -0.52 16.45 -8.40
CA ASN A 144 -0.64 15.58 -9.55
C ASN A 144 0.71 14.88 -9.83
N ALA A 145 0.66 13.62 -10.22
CA ALA A 145 1.83 12.83 -10.62
C ALA A 145 2.62 13.44 -11.79
N THR A 146 1.96 14.17 -12.69
CA THR A 146 2.62 14.81 -13.84
C THR A 146 3.30 16.14 -13.51
N ASN A 147 2.84 16.82 -12.47
CA ASN A 147 3.28 18.18 -12.16
C ASN A 147 4.21 18.24 -10.95
N THR A 148 4.11 17.30 -10.01
CA THR A 148 4.99 17.20 -8.85
C THR A 148 5.99 16.06 -9.09
N ILE A 149 7.18 16.41 -9.56
CA ILE A 149 8.22 15.44 -9.95
C ILE A 149 9.41 15.59 -9.01
N ILE A 150 9.85 14.48 -8.42
CA ILE A 150 11.10 14.40 -7.65
C ILE A 150 12.12 13.71 -8.55
N THR A 151 13.21 14.40 -8.87
CA THR A 151 14.27 13.90 -9.74
C THR A 151 15.60 13.78 -8.98
N GLY A 152 16.42 12.84 -9.42
CA GLY A 152 17.76 12.60 -8.89
C GLY A 152 18.57 11.79 -9.90
N ASN A 153 19.89 12.00 -9.92
CA ASN A 153 20.80 11.47 -10.94
C ASN A 153 21.93 10.58 -10.38
N LYS A 154 21.80 10.11 -9.13
CA LYS A 154 22.81 9.26 -8.49
C LYS A 154 22.88 7.88 -9.14
N ASN A 155 24.10 7.40 -9.39
CA ASN A 155 24.33 6.10 -10.02
C ASN A 155 25.63 5.44 -9.52
N TYR A 156 25.79 4.16 -9.84
CA TYR A 156 26.94 3.37 -9.42
C TYR A 156 28.25 3.74 -10.13
N ILE A 157 28.18 4.15 -11.40
CA ILE A 157 29.35 4.52 -12.21
C ILE A 157 30.04 5.73 -11.58
N ASP A 158 29.26 6.67 -11.03
CA ASP A 158 29.75 7.85 -10.32
C ASP A 158 30.18 7.55 -8.86
N GLY A 159 30.25 6.28 -8.45
CA GLY A 159 30.75 5.85 -7.14
C GLY A 159 29.70 5.76 -6.03
N THR A 160 28.41 5.94 -6.31
CA THR A 160 27.34 5.77 -5.31
C THR A 160 26.95 4.30 -5.19
N ARG A 161 26.91 3.74 -3.98
CA ARG A 161 26.47 2.35 -3.78
C ARG A 161 25.01 2.19 -4.21
N THR A 162 24.64 1.04 -4.80
CA THR A 162 23.30 0.79 -5.34
C THR A 162 22.17 1.06 -4.35
N PHE A 163 22.36 0.79 -3.06
CA PHE A 163 21.33 1.08 -2.04
C PHE A 163 21.16 2.59 -1.73
N GLN A 164 22.08 3.44 -2.19
CA GLN A 164 22.08 4.90 -2.01
C GLN A 164 21.74 5.67 -3.30
N THR A 165 21.47 4.98 -4.41
CA THR A 165 21.11 5.63 -5.68
C THR A 165 19.63 6.00 -5.77
N ALA A 166 18.79 5.51 -4.86
CA ALA A 166 17.36 5.81 -4.86
C ALA A 166 17.12 7.31 -4.67
N THR A 167 16.32 7.91 -5.55
CA THR A 167 15.89 9.33 -5.44
C THR A 167 15.04 9.57 -4.21
N VAL A 168 14.14 8.63 -3.88
CA VAL A 168 13.37 8.62 -2.65
C VAL A 168 13.58 7.26 -1.98
N GLY A 169 14.07 7.26 -0.75
CA GLY A 169 14.41 6.01 -0.07
C GLY A 169 14.30 6.10 1.45
N LYS A 170 14.17 4.93 2.07
CA LYS A 170 14.28 4.77 3.51
C LYS A 170 15.70 4.34 3.86
N HIS A 171 16.35 5.06 4.75
CA HIS A 171 17.64 4.69 5.31
C HIS A 171 17.44 4.02 6.67
N TYR A 172 17.97 2.80 6.80
CA TYR A 172 17.80 1.95 7.98
C TYR A 172 18.79 2.32 9.08
#